data_AF-A0AAW7D3W1-F1
#
_entry.id   AF-A0AAW7D3W1-F1
#
_cell.length_a   1.000
_cell.length_b   1.000
_cell.length_c   1.000
_cell.angle_alpha   90.00
_cell.angle_beta   90.00
_cell.angle_gamma   90.00
#
_symmetry.space_group_name_H-M   'P 1'
#
loop_
_entity.id
_entity.type
_entity.pdbx_description
1 polymer ?
#
loop_
_entity_poly.entity_id
_entity_poly.type
_entity_poly.pdbx_seq_one_letter_code
_entity_poly.pdbx_strand_id
1 'polypeptide(L)'
;MVVLCALLTITTDAQTKNFGQKIGDIMYEMTMDQPDTAKIQQLLQTLDIDNKEVKTGNLSYSIFDGFDGDKMYYIPFTTAEESRFTVEQLKRENKLYFGVQFLLKSEYTVDSKKQIHYKDVNYAYNTNYDELSLYCTTPMKYKNGSGNNPESPLLSCVYTNPTSKKRMMYWVVLDKPIGDTKGNTIKEIKFQSIELWQK
;
A
#
# COMPACT_ATOMS: atom_id res chain seq x y z
N MET A 1 -56.49 -13.66 -6.36
CA MET A 1 -55.36 -13.77 -5.41
C MET A 1 -54.12 -14.05 -6.24
N VAL A 2 -53.28 -13.04 -6.51
CA VAL A 2 -52.02 -13.21 -7.23
C VAL A 2 -50.93 -12.70 -6.30
N VAL A 3 -50.15 -13.64 -5.78
CA VAL A 3 -48.97 -13.39 -4.97
C VAL A 3 -47.89 -12.88 -5.94
N LEU A 4 -47.63 -11.58 -5.93
CA LEU A 4 -46.52 -11.00 -6.67
C LEU A 4 -45.31 -10.99 -5.73
N CYS A 5 -44.44 -11.99 -5.88
CA CYS A 5 -43.18 -12.12 -5.17
C CYS A 5 -42.32 -10.86 -5.37
N ALA A 6 -41.87 -10.28 -4.25
CA ALA A 6 -40.88 -9.24 -4.21
C ALA A 6 -39.54 -9.74 -4.78
N LEU A 7 -39.12 -9.20 -5.92
CA LEU A 7 -37.73 -9.25 -6.37
C LEU A 7 -36.97 -8.10 -5.69
N LEU A 8 -36.51 -8.36 -4.47
CA LEU A 8 -35.43 -7.61 -3.84
C LEU A 8 -34.14 -7.95 -4.57
N THR A 9 -33.88 -7.32 -5.72
CA THR A 9 -32.54 -7.27 -6.30
C THR A 9 -31.73 -6.28 -5.48
N ILE A 10 -31.25 -6.73 -4.33
CA ILE A 10 -30.10 -6.10 -3.68
C ILE A 10 -28.91 -6.46 -4.57
N THR A 11 -28.62 -5.63 -5.57
CA THR A 11 -27.28 -5.61 -6.17
C THR A 11 -26.37 -5.05 -5.09
N THR A 12 -25.90 -5.92 -4.21
CA THR A 12 -24.67 -5.65 -3.48
C THR A 12 -23.58 -5.57 -4.54
N ASP A 13 -23.32 -4.36 -5.03
CA ASP A 13 -21.96 -3.98 -5.38
C ASP A 13 -21.17 -4.06 -4.07
N ALA A 14 -20.85 -5.28 -3.67
CA ALA A 14 -19.66 -5.55 -2.91
C ALA A 14 -18.52 -5.20 -3.86
N GLN A 15 -18.27 -3.89 -4.00
CA GLN A 15 -17.02 -3.36 -4.50
C GLN A 15 -15.97 -3.97 -3.60
N THR A 16 -15.39 -5.06 -4.09
CA THR A 16 -14.20 -5.68 -3.55
C THR A 16 -13.23 -4.54 -3.32
N LYS A 17 -12.93 -4.23 -2.05
CA LYS A 17 -11.91 -3.23 -1.73
C LYS A 17 -10.65 -3.63 -2.47
N ASN A 18 -10.27 -2.90 -3.51
CA ASN A 18 -9.05 -3.16 -4.26
C ASN A 18 -7.84 -2.95 -3.34
N PHE A 19 -6.73 -3.59 -3.67
CA PHE A 19 -5.55 -3.55 -2.80
C PHE A 19 -5.04 -2.12 -2.57
N GLY A 20 -5.22 -1.20 -3.55
CA GLY A 20 -4.93 0.21 -3.38
C GLY A 20 -5.66 0.87 -2.22
N GLN A 21 -6.95 0.54 -2.00
CA GLN A 21 -7.68 1.03 -0.84
C GLN A 21 -7.10 0.52 0.48
N LYS A 22 -6.68 -0.75 0.54
CA LYS A 22 -6.06 -1.32 1.74
C LYS A 22 -4.74 -0.62 2.07
N ILE A 23 -3.94 -0.27 1.05
CA ILE A 23 -2.73 0.54 1.23
C ILE A 23 -3.06 1.92 1.82
N GLY A 24 -4.10 2.58 1.32
CA GLY A 24 -4.61 3.83 1.88
C GLY A 24 -5.04 3.72 3.35
N ASP A 25 -5.82 2.69 3.67
CA ASP A 25 -6.30 2.41 5.04
C ASP A 25 -5.11 2.17 6.00
N ILE A 26 -4.08 1.44 5.55
CA ILE A 26 -2.84 1.20 6.33
C ILE A 26 -2.08 2.51 6.56
N MET A 27 -1.85 3.32 5.51
CA MET A 27 -1.18 4.61 5.64
C MET A 27 -1.95 5.55 6.58
N TYR A 28 -3.28 5.58 6.49
CA TYR A 28 -4.12 6.35 7.39
C TYR A 28 -3.90 5.94 8.85
N GLU A 29 -3.98 4.65 9.16
CA GLU A 29 -3.87 4.18 10.54
C GLU A 29 -2.46 4.41 11.12
N MET A 30 -1.41 4.12 10.34
CA MET A 30 -0.01 4.33 10.75
C MET A 30 0.36 5.79 11.01
N THR A 31 -0.42 6.72 10.46
CA THR A 31 -0.20 8.16 10.62
C THR A 31 -1.13 8.79 11.63
N MET A 32 -1.95 8.05 12.39
CA MET A 32 -2.73 8.63 13.48
C MET A 32 -1.83 9.17 14.60
N ASP A 33 -2.35 10.08 15.43
CA ASP A 33 -1.61 10.60 16.58
C ASP A 33 -1.21 9.50 17.55
N GLN A 34 -2.13 8.56 17.75
CA GLN A 34 -1.97 7.31 18.47
C GLN A 34 -2.39 6.16 17.53
N PRO A 35 -1.44 5.56 16.78
CA PRO A 35 -1.74 4.47 15.87
C PRO A 35 -2.31 3.24 16.60
N ASP A 36 -3.43 2.69 16.12
CA ASP A 36 -3.98 1.44 16.63
C ASP A 36 -3.25 0.23 16.00
N THR A 37 -2.25 -0.28 16.73
CA THR A 37 -1.43 -1.41 16.28
C THR A 37 -2.23 -2.69 16.04
N ALA A 38 -3.36 -2.89 16.75
CA ALA A 38 -4.21 -4.06 16.56
C ALA A 38 -4.99 -3.94 15.25
N LYS A 39 -5.52 -2.74 14.96
CA LYS A 39 -6.19 -2.46 13.69
C LYS A 39 -5.23 -2.54 12.49
N ILE A 40 -3.99 -2.06 12.62
CA ILE A 40 -2.95 -2.22 11.60
C ILE A 40 -2.72 -3.71 11.31
N GLN A 41 -2.54 -4.53 12.36
CA GLN A 41 -2.36 -5.96 12.19
C GLN A 41 -3.56 -6.63 11.51
N GLN A 42 -4.78 -6.26 11.90
CA GLN A 42 -6.00 -6.77 11.26
C GLN A 42 -6.06 -6.41 9.77
N LEU A 43 -5.74 -5.16 9.40
CA LEU A 43 -5.67 -4.74 8.00
C LEU A 43 -4.67 -5.58 7.21
N LEU A 44 -3.47 -5.81 7.77
CA LEU A 44 -2.44 -6.65 7.15
C LEU A 44 -2.89 -8.11 6.99
N GLN A 45 -3.64 -8.66 7.95
CA GLN A 45 -4.19 -10.01 7.88
C GLN A 45 -5.27 -10.17 6.79
N THR A 46 -5.88 -9.07 6.32
CA THR A 46 -6.80 -9.12 5.16
C THR A 46 -6.07 -9.20 3.82
N LEU A 47 -4.74 -9.13 3.81
CA LEU A 47 -3.90 -9.29 2.63
C LEU A 47 -3.58 -10.78 2.45
N ASP A 48 -4.56 -11.52 1.96
CA ASP A 48 -4.42 -12.97 1.72
C ASP A 48 -3.44 -13.24 0.58
N ILE A 49 -2.15 -13.45 0.89
CA ILE A 49 -1.12 -13.82 -0.11
C ILE A 49 -1.01 -15.33 -0.16
N ASP A 50 -1.48 -15.98 -1.22
CA ASP A 50 -1.16 -17.40 -1.47
C ASP A 50 -1.39 -18.32 -0.25
N ASN A 51 -2.38 -18.03 0.60
CA ASN A 51 -2.65 -18.69 1.90
C ASN A 51 -1.51 -18.62 2.93
N LYS A 52 -0.62 -17.64 2.82
CA LYS A 52 0.46 -17.41 3.78
C LYS A 52 -0.02 -16.58 4.95
N GLU A 53 0.23 -17.09 6.15
CA GLU A 53 -0.11 -16.39 7.38
C GLU A 53 0.88 -15.23 7.66
N VAL A 54 0.33 -14.08 8.05
CA VAL A 54 1.11 -12.96 8.58
C VAL A 54 1.76 -13.37 9.91
N LYS A 55 3.09 -13.33 9.96
CA LYS A 55 3.86 -13.56 11.18
C LYS A 55 4.15 -12.24 11.87
N THR A 56 4.24 -12.29 13.19
CA THR A 56 4.65 -11.16 14.03
C THR A 56 5.87 -11.57 14.86
N GLY A 57 6.87 -10.70 14.94
CA GLY A 57 8.07 -10.91 15.74
C GLY A 57 8.57 -9.60 16.36
N ASN A 58 9.51 -9.70 17.29
CA ASN A 58 10.20 -8.52 17.82
C ASN A 58 11.33 -8.11 16.87
N LEU A 59 11.52 -6.81 16.66
CA LEU A 59 12.70 -6.30 15.97
C LEU A 59 13.86 -6.25 16.95
N SER A 60 14.92 -7.00 16.70
CA SER A 60 16.09 -7.02 17.58
C SER A 60 16.93 -5.73 17.52
N TYR A 61 16.83 -4.98 16.42
CA TYR A 61 17.49 -3.69 16.22
C TYR A 61 16.75 -2.88 15.15
N SER A 62 16.94 -1.55 15.14
CA SER A 62 16.52 -0.67 14.04
C SER A 62 17.73 -0.32 13.17
N ILE A 63 17.53 -0.21 11.86
CA ILE A 63 18.53 0.36 10.95
C ILE A 63 18.57 1.90 11.03
N PHE A 64 17.61 2.52 11.72
CA PHE A 64 17.52 3.97 11.89
C PHE A 64 18.10 4.38 13.24
N ASP A 65 19.12 5.24 13.22
CA ASP A 65 19.78 5.69 14.44
C ASP A 65 18.81 6.37 15.43
N GLY A 66 18.90 5.96 16.69
CA GLY A 66 18.10 6.49 17.81
C GLY A 66 16.64 6.02 17.81
N PHE A 67 16.32 4.91 17.13
CA PHE A 67 15.04 4.22 17.23
C PHE A 67 15.25 2.83 17.81
N ASP A 68 14.34 2.43 18.70
CA ASP A 68 14.25 1.06 19.17
C ASP A 68 13.39 0.25 18.19
N GLY A 69 13.85 -0.95 17.84
CA GLY A 69 13.01 -1.94 17.18
C GLY A 69 11.92 -2.40 18.13
N ASP A 70 10.65 -2.30 17.73
CA ASP A 70 9.52 -2.75 18.55
C ASP A 70 8.95 -4.05 17.96
N LYS A 71 8.28 -3.96 16.81
CA LYS A 71 7.61 -5.11 16.18
C LYS A 71 7.86 -5.18 14.69
N MET A 72 7.87 -6.40 14.17
CA MET A 72 7.88 -6.71 12.74
C MET A 72 6.64 -7.51 12.39
N TYR A 73 5.92 -7.10 11.37
CA TYR A 73 4.88 -7.90 10.72
C TYR A 73 5.36 -8.28 9.33
N TYR A 74 5.32 -9.56 8.98
CA TYR A 74 5.86 -10.00 7.71
C TYR A 74 5.20 -11.29 7.23
N ILE A 75 5.33 -11.54 5.93
CA ILE A 75 5.00 -12.85 5.36
C ILE A 75 6.31 -13.58 5.02
N PRO A 76 6.52 -14.82 5.52
CA PRO A 76 7.68 -15.61 5.18
C PRO A 76 7.78 -15.84 3.66
N PHE A 77 9.01 -15.84 3.17
CA PHE A 77 9.31 -16.03 1.75
C PHE A 77 10.52 -16.93 1.59
N THR A 78 10.55 -17.71 0.50
CA THR A 78 11.68 -18.59 0.18
C THR A 78 12.53 -18.09 -0.99
N THR A 79 11.95 -17.27 -1.85
CA THR A 79 12.59 -16.73 -3.05
C THR A 79 12.44 -15.21 -3.13
N ALA A 80 13.33 -14.56 -3.90
CA ALA A 80 13.30 -13.12 -4.08
C ALA A 80 12.03 -12.62 -4.82
N GLU A 81 11.44 -13.46 -5.68
CA GLU A 81 10.30 -13.12 -6.54
C GLU A 81 8.94 -13.32 -5.87
N GLU A 82 8.91 -13.94 -4.69
CA GLU A 82 7.67 -14.16 -3.96
C GLU A 82 7.06 -12.84 -3.49
N SER A 83 5.75 -12.74 -3.71
CA SER A 83 4.95 -11.64 -3.16
C SER A 83 5.02 -11.69 -1.63
N ARG A 84 5.35 -10.55 -1.03
CA ARG A 84 5.57 -10.43 0.41
C ARG A 84 5.40 -9.00 0.86
N PHE A 85 5.22 -8.85 2.17
CA PHE A 85 5.39 -7.57 2.81
C PHE A 85 6.24 -7.69 4.06
N THR A 86 6.81 -6.54 4.42
CA THR A 86 7.46 -6.29 5.70
C THR A 86 6.95 -4.96 6.23
N VAL A 87 6.55 -4.95 7.49
CA VAL A 87 6.17 -3.76 8.26
C VAL A 87 7.02 -3.73 9.52
N GLU A 88 7.87 -2.73 9.61
CA GLU A 88 8.67 -2.41 10.79
C GLU A 88 7.94 -1.35 11.60
N GLN A 89 7.63 -1.67 12.85
CA GLN A 89 7.18 -0.72 13.85
C GLN A 89 8.37 -0.37 14.75
N LEU A 90 8.69 0.92 14.79
CA LEU A 90 9.80 1.49 15.53
C LEU A 90 9.27 2.42 16.61
N LYS A 91 10.02 2.58 17.70
CA LYS A 91 9.64 3.45 18.81
C LYS A 91 10.75 4.43 19.15
N ARG A 92 10.37 5.67 19.45
CA ARG A 92 11.24 6.69 20.05
C ARG A 92 10.43 7.66 20.89
N GLU A 93 10.86 7.94 22.12
CA GLU A 93 10.25 8.96 23.00
C GLU A 93 8.70 8.80 23.10
N ASN A 94 8.23 7.55 23.22
CA ASN A 94 6.81 7.16 23.25
C ASN A 94 6.00 7.41 21.96
N LYS A 95 6.66 7.67 20.83
CA LYS A 95 6.03 7.77 19.51
C LYS A 95 6.35 6.53 18.68
N LEU A 96 5.38 6.10 17.89
CA LEU A 96 5.53 5.02 16.92
C LEU A 96 5.83 5.58 15.53
N TYR A 97 6.70 4.86 14.82
CA TYR A 97 7.11 5.14 13.44
C TYR A 97 7.05 3.84 12.66
N PHE A 98 6.80 3.93 11.36
CA PHE A 98 6.60 2.76 10.53
C PHE A 98 7.44 2.81 9.28
N GLY A 99 8.04 1.68 8.91
CA GLY A 99 8.61 1.42 7.61
C GLY A 99 7.90 0.22 6.97
N VAL A 100 7.43 0.36 5.74
CA VAL A 100 6.63 -0.67 5.07
C VAL A 100 7.14 -0.89 3.66
N GLN A 101 7.25 -2.16 3.28
CA GLN A 101 7.60 -2.58 1.94
C GLN A 101 6.71 -3.75 1.51
N PHE A 102 6.07 -3.63 0.35
CA PHE A 102 5.39 -4.69 -0.36
C PHE A 102 6.18 -4.98 -1.64
N LEU A 103 6.53 -6.25 -1.85
CA LEU A 103 7.02 -6.75 -3.13
C LEU A 103 5.88 -7.56 -3.75
N LEU A 104 5.50 -7.22 -4.97
CA LEU A 104 4.31 -7.74 -5.63
C LEU A 104 4.49 -7.70 -7.15
N LYS A 105 3.52 -8.24 -7.90
CA LYS A 105 3.54 -8.22 -9.36
C LYS A 105 2.15 -7.99 -9.93
N SER A 106 1.64 -6.77 -9.77
CA SER A 106 0.32 -6.41 -10.29
C SER A 106 0.45 -5.92 -11.73
N GLU A 107 0.17 -6.81 -12.68
CA GLU A 107 0.18 -6.53 -14.12
C GLU A 107 -1.22 -6.09 -14.57
N TYR A 108 -1.32 -4.92 -15.22
CA TYR A 108 -2.60 -4.39 -15.69
C TYR A 108 -2.47 -3.64 -17.03
N THR A 109 -3.59 -3.49 -17.73
CA THR A 109 -3.75 -2.64 -18.92
C THR A 109 -4.92 -1.68 -18.73
N VAL A 110 -4.93 -0.60 -19.50
CA VAL A 110 -6.04 0.36 -19.51
C VAL A 110 -6.64 0.39 -20.91
N ASP A 111 -7.93 0.13 -21.02
CA ASP A 111 -8.61 0.15 -22.32
C ASP A 111 -8.99 1.57 -22.78
N SER A 112 -9.57 1.68 -23.97
CA SER A 112 -10.01 2.97 -24.53
C SER A 112 -11.15 3.64 -23.74
N LYS A 113 -11.83 2.91 -22.86
CA LYS A 113 -12.86 3.42 -21.94
C LYS A 113 -12.29 3.77 -20.57
N LYS A 114 -10.96 3.71 -20.40
CA LYS A 114 -10.25 3.89 -19.12
C LYS A 114 -10.59 2.84 -18.06
N GLN A 115 -11.01 1.65 -18.49
CA GLN A 115 -11.21 0.53 -17.56
C GLN A 115 -9.90 -0.22 -17.37
N ILE A 116 -9.62 -0.58 -16.11
CA ILE A 116 -8.44 -1.36 -15.71
C ILE A 116 -8.73 -2.84 -15.89
N HIS A 117 -7.85 -3.53 -16.61
CA HIS A 117 -7.89 -4.99 -16.78
C HIS A 117 -6.62 -5.61 -16.21
N TYR A 118 -6.75 -6.36 -15.12
CA TYR A 118 -5.65 -7.09 -14.49
C TYR A 118 -5.37 -8.40 -15.24
N LYS A 119 -4.10 -8.77 -15.34
CA LYS A 119 -3.67 -10.02 -16.00
C LYS A 119 -4.15 -11.27 -15.24
N ASP A 120 -4.00 -11.25 -13.92
CA ASP A 120 -4.57 -12.25 -13.03
C ASP A 120 -5.66 -11.57 -12.21
N VAL A 121 -6.92 -11.88 -12.48
CA VAL A 121 -8.07 -11.19 -11.85
C VAL A 121 -8.16 -11.45 -10.34
N ASN A 122 -7.68 -12.61 -9.88
CA ASN A 122 -7.83 -13.04 -8.48
C ASN A 122 -6.59 -12.76 -7.63
N TYR A 123 -5.55 -12.16 -8.21
CA TYR A 123 -4.34 -11.84 -7.48
C TYR A 123 -4.63 -10.82 -6.37
N ALA A 124 -4.32 -11.18 -5.13
CA ALA A 124 -4.69 -10.43 -3.92
C ALA A 124 -4.09 -9.01 -3.86
N TYR A 125 -3.03 -8.76 -4.64
CA TYR A 125 -2.32 -7.49 -4.71
C TYR A 125 -2.66 -6.65 -5.93
N ASN A 126 -3.75 -6.98 -6.62
CA ASN A 126 -4.19 -6.18 -7.76
C ASN A 126 -4.46 -4.73 -7.37
N THR A 127 -3.65 -3.86 -7.97
CA THR A 127 -3.73 -2.41 -7.84
C THR A 127 -3.13 -1.77 -9.09
N ASN A 128 -3.43 -0.50 -9.32
CA ASN A 128 -2.87 0.25 -10.45
C ASN A 128 -2.43 1.64 -10.01
N TYR A 129 -1.82 2.40 -10.93
CA TYR A 129 -1.37 3.76 -10.65
C TYR A 129 -2.52 4.67 -10.21
N ASP A 130 -3.67 4.64 -10.88
CA ASP A 130 -4.78 5.55 -10.61
C ASP A 130 -5.28 5.36 -9.17
N GLU A 131 -5.48 4.11 -8.74
CA GLU A 131 -5.88 3.77 -7.36
C GLU A 131 -4.89 4.29 -6.31
N LEU A 132 -3.59 4.09 -6.55
CA LEU A 132 -2.53 4.46 -5.62
C LEU A 132 -2.26 5.96 -5.59
N SER A 133 -2.45 6.64 -6.73
CA SER A 133 -2.23 8.07 -6.89
C SER A 133 -3.20 8.91 -6.05
N LEU A 134 -4.38 8.36 -5.69
CA LEU A 134 -5.36 9.03 -4.83
C LEU A 134 -4.81 9.36 -3.45
N TYR A 135 -3.83 8.60 -2.97
CA TYR A 135 -3.18 8.82 -1.67
C TYR A 135 -2.00 9.78 -1.75
N CYS A 136 -1.70 10.30 -2.94
CA CYS A 136 -0.65 11.27 -3.11
C CYS A 136 -1.13 12.68 -2.74
N THR A 137 -0.77 13.15 -1.53
CA THR A 137 -1.09 14.53 -1.12
C THR A 137 -0.11 15.58 -1.64
N THR A 138 1.17 15.23 -1.79
CA THR A 138 2.19 16.16 -2.31
C THR A 138 3.27 15.39 -3.06
N PRO A 139 3.39 15.58 -4.40
CA PRO A 139 4.44 14.93 -5.18
C PRO A 139 5.83 15.30 -4.66
N MET A 140 6.71 14.31 -4.53
CA MET A 140 8.09 14.55 -4.12
C MET A 140 8.90 15.10 -5.29
N LYS A 141 9.84 16.02 -5.00
CA LYS A 141 10.81 16.54 -5.97
C LYS A 141 12.19 15.98 -5.65
N TYR A 142 12.88 15.47 -6.67
CA TYR A 142 14.26 15.00 -6.61
C TYR A 142 15.19 15.97 -7.33
N LYS A 143 16.50 15.89 -7.04
CA LYS A 143 17.52 16.71 -7.71
C LYS A 143 17.50 16.56 -9.25
N ASN A 144 17.07 15.40 -9.77
CA ASN A 144 17.08 15.07 -11.20
C ASN A 144 15.68 14.87 -11.81
N GLY A 145 14.60 15.32 -11.15
CA GLY A 145 13.23 15.20 -11.67
C GLY A 145 12.13 15.22 -10.61
N SER A 146 10.87 15.17 -11.03
CA SER A 146 9.72 15.04 -10.12
C SER A 146 9.27 13.58 -10.02
N GLY A 147 8.93 13.13 -8.81
CA GLY A 147 8.05 11.99 -8.65
C GLY A 147 6.73 12.26 -9.38
N ASN A 148 6.12 11.22 -9.97
CA ASN A 148 4.87 11.30 -10.73
C ASN A 148 4.99 12.02 -12.08
N ASN A 149 6.19 12.09 -12.66
CA ASN A 149 6.32 12.42 -14.09
C ASN A 149 5.70 11.26 -14.91
N PRO A 150 4.82 11.52 -15.89
CA PRO A 150 4.30 10.47 -16.79
C PRO A 150 5.37 9.64 -17.51
N GLU A 151 6.57 10.20 -17.70
CA GLU A 151 7.72 9.51 -18.30
C GLU A 151 8.55 8.70 -17.27
N SER A 152 8.24 8.82 -15.99
CA SER A 152 8.95 8.12 -14.91
C SER A 152 8.25 6.81 -14.53
N PRO A 153 9.01 5.73 -14.27
CA PRO A 153 8.48 4.50 -13.70
C PRO A 153 8.24 4.58 -12.18
N LEU A 154 8.23 5.79 -11.60
CA LEU A 154 8.16 5.99 -10.16
C LEU A 154 7.05 6.98 -9.78
N LEU A 155 6.07 6.49 -9.04
CA LEU A 155 5.18 7.35 -8.26
C LEU A 155 5.88 7.62 -6.94
N SER A 156 6.13 8.87 -6.62
CA SER A 156 6.77 9.25 -5.39
C SER A 156 6.14 10.49 -4.79
N CYS A 157 5.67 10.34 -3.55
CA CYS A 157 4.78 11.27 -2.94
C CYS A 157 4.92 11.31 -1.42
N VAL A 158 4.43 12.38 -0.84
CA VAL A 158 4.08 12.44 0.57
C VAL A 158 2.57 12.21 0.70
N TYR A 159 2.18 11.28 1.55
CA TYR A 159 0.83 11.18 2.10
C TYR A 159 0.77 12.01 3.39
N THR A 160 -0.27 12.83 3.54
CA THR A 160 -0.53 13.62 4.74
C THR A 160 -1.88 13.18 5.29
N ASN A 161 -1.88 12.64 6.50
CA ASN A 161 -3.12 12.22 7.15
C ASN A 161 -4.07 13.43 7.29
N PRO A 162 -5.32 13.33 6.82
CA PRO A 162 -6.25 14.46 6.87
C PRO A 162 -6.61 14.85 8.31
N THR A 163 -6.54 13.91 9.25
CA THR A 163 -6.90 14.06 10.67
C THR A 163 -5.71 14.54 11.50
N SER A 164 -4.62 13.77 11.58
CA SER A 164 -3.48 14.06 12.47
C SER A 164 -2.43 14.99 11.86
N LYS A 165 -2.48 15.23 10.55
CA LYS A 165 -1.46 15.94 9.76
C LYS A 165 -0.06 15.30 9.77
N LYS A 166 0.12 14.13 10.39
CA LYS A 166 1.37 13.36 10.25
C LYS A 166 1.54 12.90 8.81
N ARG A 167 2.79 12.70 8.41
CA ARG A 167 3.16 12.47 7.02
C ARG A 167 3.94 11.18 6.85
N MET A 168 3.70 10.49 5.76
CA MET A 168 4.53 9.39 5.28
C MET A 168 5.03 9.69 3.89
N MET A 169 6.29 9.35 3.62
CA MET A 169 6.74 9.25 2.24
C MET A 169 6.29 7.92 1.66
N TYR A 170 6.00 7.93 0.37
CA TYR A 170 5.34 6.86 -0.35
C TYR A 170 5.97 6.74 -1.74
N TRP A 171 6.34 5.52 -2.12
CA TRP A 171 6.93 5.19 -3.41
C TRP A 171 6.26 3.97 -4.00
N VAL A 172 6.00 4.00 -5.30
CA VAL A 172 5.51 2.88 -6.09
C VAL A 172 6.40 2.74 -7.30
N VAL A 173 7.00 1.56 -7.46
CA VAL A 173 7.88 1.25 -8.57
C VAL A 173 7.08 0.48 -9.62
N LEU A 174 7.07 1.02 -10.84
CA LEU A 174 6.43 0.45 -12.01
C LEU A 174 7.48 -0.05 -13.02
N ASP A 175 7.13 -1.03 -13.84
CA ASP A 175 8.02 -1.54 -14.90
C ASP A 175 8.22 -0.52 -16.02
N LYS A 176 7.17 0.24 -16.31
CA LYS A 176 7.13 1.22 -17.38
C LYS A 176 6.74 2.59 -16.84
N PRO A 177 6.96 3.66 -17.61
CA PRO A 177 6.48 4.99 -17.26
C PRO A 177 5.01 4.98 -16.82
N ILE A 178 4.68 5.79 -15.82
CA ILE A 178 3.32 5.92 -15.28
C ILE A 178 2.28 6.20 -16.37
N GLY A 179 2.65 6.95 -17.40
CA GLY A 179 1.77 7.28 -18.53
C GLY A 179 1.53 6.13 -19.51
N ASP A 180 2.21 4.98 -19.40
CA ASP A 180 2.00 3.85 -20.30
C ASP A 180 0.73 3.07 -19.92
N THR A 181 -0.33 3.33 -20.68
CA THR A 181 -1.64 2.69 -20.54
C THR A 181 -1.76 1.36 -21.31
N LYS A 182 -0.80 1.03 -22.19
CA LYS A 182 -0.83 -0.19 -23.01
C LYS A 182 -0.43 -1.45 -22.24
N GLY A 183 -0.02 -1.29 -20.99
CA GLY A 183 0.29 -2.39 -20.08
C GLY A 183 1.46 -2.05 -19.19
N ASN A 184 1.27 -2.14 -17.88
CA ASN A 184 2.27 -1.82 -16.87
C ASN A 184 2.22 -2.83 -15.71
N THR A 185 3.29 -2.88 -14.93
CA THR A 185 3.41 -3.75 -13.76
C THR A 185 3.80 -2.90 -12.57
N ILE A 186 3.09 -3.00 -11.45
CA ILE A 186 3.62 -2.52 -10.16
C ILE A 186 4.42 -3.66 -9.54
N LYS A 187 5.67 -3.36 -9.17
CA LYS A 187 6.63 -4.33 -8.62
C LYS A 187 6.86 -4.17 -7.12
N GLU A 188 6.75 -2.94 -6.66
CA GLU A 188 7.05 -2.60 -5.28
C GLU A 188 6.22 -1.41 -4.84
N ILE A 189 5.76 -1.46 -3.59
CA ILE A 189 5.17 -0.34 -2.89
C ILE A 189 5.92 -0.18 -1.57
N LYS A 190 6.46 1.01 -1.33
CA LYS A 190 7.15 1.35 -0.08
C LYS A 190 6.54 2.60 0.53
N PHE A 191 6.34 2.62 1.84
CA PHE A 191 6.06 3.85 2.56
C PHE A 191 6.70 3.85 3.93
N GLN A 192 7.07 5.03 4.40
CA GLN A 192 7.72 5.19 5.70
C GLN A 192 7.36 6.53 6.33
N SER A 193 7.35 6.59 7.66
CA SER A 193 7.21 7.85 8.40
C SER A 193 8.29 8.84 7.95
N ILE A 194 7.89 10.08 7.62
CA ILE A 194 8.82 11.06 7.03
C ILE A 194 9.98 11.40 7.96
N GLU A 195 9.74 11.34 9.27
CA GLU A 195 10.70 11.62 10.31
C GLU A 195 11.85 10.60 10.36
N LEU A 196 11.66 9.40 9.78
CA LEU A 196 12.73 8.42 9.63
C LEU A 196 13.76 8.82 8.55
N TRP A 197 13.42 9.78 7.69
CA TRP A 197 14.29 10.25 6.60
C TRP A 197 14.90 11.62 6.83
N GLN A 198 14.33 12.41 7.73
CA GLN A 198 14.81 13.77 8.04
C GLN A 198 16.03 13.76 8.98
N LYS A 199 16.77 12.66 9.06
CA LYS A 199 18.00 12.51 9.84
C LYS A 199 19.19 12.30 8.92
#